data_AF-A0A7U6QMP4-F1
#
_entry.id   AF-A0A7U6QMP4-F1
#
_cell.length_a   1.000
_cell.length_b   1.000
_cell.length_c   1.000
_cell.angle_alpha   90.00
_cell.angle_beta   90.00
_cell.angle_gamma   90.00
#
_symmetry.space_group_name_H-M   'P 1'
#
loop_
_entity.id
_entity.type
_entity.pdbx_description
1 polymer ?
#
loop_
_entity_poly.entity_id
_entity_poly.type
_entity_poly.pdbx_seq_one_letter_code
_entity_poly.pdbx_strand_id
1 'polypeptide(L)'
;MIPARVKNKFSDHPQKIMRPISIRLSEEMIALLETTSSELGFKRIQGLIRLYIRQGLDRDHQDYTLAHDEVFIETLRKRGVSQRIIDEAIVVTYNNNISHSLSELQDSDQ
;
A
#
# COMPACT_ATOMS: atom_id res chain seq x y z
N MET A 1 -5.44 -27.64 -3.82
CA MET A 1 -3.97 -27.64 -3.73
C MET A 1 -3.55 -26.35 -3.04
N ILE A 2 -3.09 -26.40 -1.79
CA ILE A 2 -2.72 -25.20 -1.00
C ILE A 2 -1.23 -24.91 -1.27
N PRO A 3 -0.82 -23.68 -1.63
CA PRO A 3 0.57 -23.41 -1.93
C PRO A 3 1.42 -23.46 -0.66
N ALA A 4 2.64 -23.99 -0.79
CA ALA A 4 3.58 -24.16 0.29
C ALA A 4 3.89 -22.81 0.96
N ARG A 5 3.51 -22.67 2.24
CA ARG A 5 4.06 -21.62 3.11
C ARG A 5 5.56 -21.86 3.19
N VAL A 6 6.35 -21.09 2.45
CA VAL A 6 7.79 -20.99 2.66
C VAL A 6 7.98 -20.28 4.01
N LYS A 7 7.98 -21.07 5.09
CA LYS A 7 8.31 -20.58 6.43
C LYS A 7 9.81 -20.29 6.47
N ASN A 8 10.14 -19.03 6.73
CA ASN A 8 11.51 -18.61 7.01
C ASN A 8 11.99 -19.30 8.30
N LYS A 9 13.20 -19.87 8.28
CA LYS A 9 13.80 -20.57 9.43
C LYS A 9 14.31 -19.61 10.51
N PHE A 10 14.33 -18.30 10.22
CA PHE A 10 15.00 -17.28 11.03
C PHE A 10 14.09 -16.12 11.48
N SER A 11 12.81 -16.09 11.09
CA SER A 11 11.86 -15.08 11.59
C SER A 11 10.39 -15.51 11.44
N ASP A 12 9.56 -15.13 12.41
CA ASP A 12 8.09 -15.33 12.39
C ASP A 12 7.36 -14.38 11.42
N HIS A 13 8.09 -13.49 10.74
CA HIS A 13 7.51 -12.65 9.71
C HIS A 13 7.23 -13.50 8.46
N PRO A 14 5.97 -13.53 7.96
CA PRO A 14 5.67 -14.20 6.70
C PRO A 14 6.55 -13.58 5.62
N GLN A 15 7.42 -14.40 5.02
CA GLN A 15 8.30 -13.96 3.94
C GLN A 15 7.42 -13.39 2.82
N LYS A 16 7.44 -12.07 2.65
CA LYS A 16 6.68 -11.41 1.58
C LYS A 16 7.19 -11.98 0.26
N ILE A 17 6.33 -12.68 -0.47
CA ILE A 17 6.69 -13.28 -1.75
C ILE A 17 6.96 -12.13 -2.71
N MET A 18 8.23 -11.96 -3.10
CA MET A 18 8.63 -10.98 -4.11
C MET A 18 8.66 -11.64 -5.48
N ARG A 19 8.07 -11.00 -6.48
CA ARG A 19 8.13 -11.43 -7.88
C ARG A 19 8.98 -10.43 -8.68
N PRO A 20 9.90 -10.89 -9.54
CA PRO A 20 10.65 -9.99 -10.40
C PRO A 20 9.73 -9.39 -11.46
N ILE A 21 9.93 -8.11 -11.77
CA ILE A 21 9.28 -7.40 -12.88
C ILE A 21 10.39 -6.81 -13.74
N SER A 22 10.35 -7.08 -15.04
CA SER A 22 11.28 -6.51 -16.01
C SER A 22 10.61 -5.34 -16.72
N ILE A 23 11.22 -4.16 -16.66
CA ILE A 23 10.72 -2.92 -17.28
C ILE A 23 11.85 -2.34 -18.13
N ARG A 24 11.54 -1.91 -19.36
CA ARG A 24 12.47 -1.15 -20.20
C ARG A 24 12.26 0.34 -19.93
N LEU A 25 13.34 1.06 -19.67
CA LEU A 25 13.35 2.51 -19.43
C LEU A 25 14.34 3.15 -20.41
N SER A 26 14.10 4.38 -20.83
CA SER A 26 15.07 5.14 -21.60
C SER A 26 16.28 5.51 -20.73
N GLU A 27 17.43 5.75 -21.37
CA GLU A 27 18.64 6.22 -20.68
C GLU A 27 18.38 7.51 -19.89
N GLU A 28 17.63 8.46 -20.46
CA GLU A 28 17.27 9.70 -19.78
C GLU A 28 16.44 9.45 -18.51
N MET A 29 15.51 8.50 -18.55
CA MET A 29 14.75 8.12 -17.37
C MET A 29 15.61 7.45 -16.30
N ILE A 30 16.59 6.64 -16.69
CA ILE A 30 17.53 6.01 -15.76
C ILE A 30 18.38 7.10 -15.09
N ALA A 31 18.93 8.03 -15.85
CA ALA A 31 19.73 9.15 -15.33
C ALA A 31 18.93 10.02 -14.34
N LEU A 32 17.67 10.31 -14.66
CA LEU A 32 16.76 11.02 -13.77
C LEU A 32 16.54 10.24 -12.45
N LEU A 33 16.26 8.93 -12.55
CA LEU A 33 16.06 8.08 -11.37
C LEU A 33 17.31 8.00 -10.49
N GLU A 34 18.51 7.95 -11.07
CA GLU A 34 19.77 7.93 -10.32
C GLU A 34 20.00 9.25 -9.57
N THR A 35 19.77 10.38 -10.24
CA THR A 35 19.89 11.72 -9.65
C THR A 35 18.92 11.88 -8.48
N THR A 36 17.63 11.63 -8.73
CA THR A 36 16.58 11.71 -7.69
C THR A 36 16.81 10.72 -6.55
N SER A 37 17.30 9.51 -6.86
CA SER A 37 17.64 8.51 -5.83
C SER A 37 18.73 9.04 -4.89
N SER A 38 19.77 9.69 -5.43
CA SER A 38 20.85 10.26 -4.65
C SER A 38 20.37 11.42 -3.78
N GLU A 39 19.59 12.34 -4.35
CA GLU A 39 19.05 13.51 -3.64
C GLU A 39 18.15 13.12 -2.47
N LEU A 40 17.34 12.07 -2.64
CA LEU A 40 16.44 11.54 -1.61
C LEU A 40 17.11 10.52 -0.67
N GLY A 41 18.43 10.31 -0.79
CA GLY A 41 19.21 9.45 0.11
C GLY A 41 19.05 7.93 -0.10
N PHE A 42 18.49 7.51 -1.24
CA PHE A 42 18.40 6.10 -1.60
C PHE A 42 19.74 5.58 -2.15
N LYS A 43 20.18 4.43 -1.62
CA LYS A 43 21.41 3.76 -2.11
C LYS A 43 21.31 3.22 -3.54
N ARG A 44 20.09 2.97 -4.06
CA ARG A 44 19.83 2.39 -5.39
C ARG A 44 18.45 2.82 -5.89
N ILE A 45 18.32 2.98 -7.21
CA ILE A 45 17.06 3.35 -7.89
C ILE A 45 15.90 2.38 -7.61
N GLN A 46 16.19 1.10 -7.33
CA GLN A 46 15.18 0.08 -7.01
C GLN A 46 14.34 0.45 -5.77
N GLY A 47 14.93 1.12 -4.78
CA GLY A 47 14.21 1.58 -3.59
C GLY A 47 13.23 2.71 -3.93
N LEU A 48 13.72 3.68 -4.70
CA LEU A 48 12.92 4.81 -5.18
C LEU A 48 11.75 4.35 -6.05
N ILE A 49 12.00 3.46 -7.02
CA ILE A 49 10.97 2.92 -7.91
C ILE A 49 9.85 2.26 -7.11
N ARG A 50 10.19 1.45 -6.09
CA ARG A 50 9.17 0.82 -5.23
C ARG A 50 8.35 1.83 -4.44
N LEU A 51 9.00 2.89 -3.93
CA LEU A 51 8.30 3.96 -3.22
C LEU A 51 7.32 4.67 -4.15
N TYR A 52 7.76 5.08 -5.34
CA TYR A 52 6.91 5.82 -6.28
C TYR A 52 5.77 4.98 -6.84
N ILE A 53 6.01 3.70 -7.14
CA ILE A 53 4.91 2.78 -7.49
C ILE A 53 3.92 2.70 -6.33
N ARG A 54 4.39 2.58 -5.08
CA ARG A 54 3.50 2.53 -3.92
C ARG A 54 2.70 3.82 -3.74
N GLN A 55 3.34 4.97 -3.83
CA GLN A 55 2.69 6.28 -3.67
C GLN A 55 1.71 6.58 -4.81
N GLY A 56 2.07 6.23 -6.05
CA GLY A 56 1.18 6.34 -7.21
C GLY A 56 -0.05 5.46 -7.01
N LEU A 57 0.14 4.19 -6.62
CA LEU A 57 -0.96 3.31 -6.28
C LEU A 57 -1.79 3.89 -5.12
N ASP A 58 -1.18 4.29 -4.00
CA ASP A 58 -1.91 4.83 -2.85
C ASP A 58 -2.72 6.10 -3.22
N ARG A 59 -2.21 6.93 -4.15
CA ARG A 59 -2.92 8.11 -4.67
C ARG A 59 -4.08 7.73 -5.60
N ASP A 60 -3.87 6.78 -6.49
CA ASP A 60 -4.92 6.26 -7.39
C ASP A 60 -6.01 5.51 -6.60
N HIS A 61 -5.67 5.09 -5.38
CA HIS A 61 -6.51 4.37 -4.42
C HIS A 61 -6.97 5.28 -3.26
N GLN A 62 -7.18 6.58 -3.47
CA GLN A 62 -7.80 7.46 -2.44
C GLN A 62 -9.21 6.97 -2.01
N ASP A 63 -9.85 6.09 -2.78
CA ASP A 63 -11.08 5.35 -2.40
C ASP A 63 -10.84 3.98 -1.72
N TYR A 64 -9.57 3.56 -1.53
CA TYR A 64 -9.22 2.31 -0.84
C TYR A 64 -9.38 2.49 0.66
N THR A 65 -10.62 2.38 1.08
CA THR A 65 -10.97 2.15 2.47
C THR A 65 -10.79 0.67 2.80
N LEU A 66 -10.41 0.36 4.04
CA LEU A 66 -10.24 -1.02 4.54
C LEU A 66 -11.49 -1.92 4.32
N ALA A 67 -12.65 -1.30 4.04
CA ALA A 67 -13.90 -1.97 3.69
C ALA A 67 -13.91 -2.65 2.32
N HIS A 68 -13.03 -2.25 1.40
CA HIS A 68 -12.94 -2.86 0.05
C HIS A 68 -11.90 -3.99 -0.02
N ASP A 69 -11.16 -4.25 1.07
CA ASP A 69 -10.21 -5.35 1.15
C ASP A 69 -10.92 -6.64 1.59
N GLU A 70 -11.51 -7.33 0.62
CA GLU A 70 -12.25 -8.59 0.83
C GLU A 70 -11.39 -9.66 1.53
N VAL A 71 -10.09 -9.69 1.22
CA VAL A 71 -9.14 -10.65 1.81
C VAL A 71 -8.91 -10.33 3.29
N PHE A 72 -8.81 -9.05 3.64
CA PHE A 72 -8.69 -8.60 5.01
C PHE A 72 -9.96 -8.89 5.83
N ILE A 73 -11.14 -8.54 5.31
CA ILE A 73 -12.44 -8.81 5.96
C ILE A 73 -12.64 -10.31 6.18
N GLU A 74 -12.32 -11.14 5.18
CA GLU A 74 -12.42 -12.59 5.30
C GLU A 74 -11.43 -13.15 6.33
N THR A 75 -10.23 -12.54 6.45
CA THR A 75 -9.25 -12.90 7.49
C THR A 75 -9.76 -12.59 8.89
N LEU A 76 -10.44 -11.45 9.10
CA LEU A 76 -11.06 -11.11 10.37
C LEU A 76 -12.19 -12.07 10.73
N ARG A 77 -13.05 -12.41 9.77
CA ARG A 77 -14.12 -13.40 9.95
C ARG A 77 -13.56 -14.77 10.32
N LYS A 78 -12.49 -15.23 9.63
CA LYS A 78 -11.79 -16.49 9.92
C LYS A 78 -11.14 -16.51 11.31
N ARG A 79 -10.85 -15.34 11.89
CA ARG A 79 -10.33 -15.18 13.26
C ARG A 79 -11.42 -15.00 14.32
N GLY A 80 -12.69 -15.10 13.93
CA GLY A 80 -13.83 -15.05 14.86
C GLY A 80 -14.32 -13.65 15.20
N VAL A 81 -13.89 -12.63 14.46
CA VAL A 81 -14.46 -11.28 14.62
C VAL A 81 -15.89 -11.29 14.09
N SER A 82 -16.83 -10.77 14.88
CA SER A 82 -18.24 -10.75 14.49
C SER A 82 -18.47 -9.76 13.35
N GLN A 83 -19.39 -10.11 12.44
CA GLN A 83 -19.71 -9.27 11.29
C GLN A 83 -20.13 -7.86 11.72
N ARG A 84 -20.87 -7.73 12.83
CA ARG A 84 -21.30 -6.44 13.40
C ARG A 84 -20.14 -5.51 13.74
N ILE A 85 -19.05 -6.04 14.32
CA ILE A 85 -17.85 -5.25 14.66
C ILE A 85 -17.11 -4.83 13.39
N ILE A 86 -17.08 -5.70 12.38
CA ILE A 86 -16.47 -5.40 11.07
C ILE A 86 -17.25 -4.27 10.38
N ASP A 87 -18.59 -4.37 10.34
CA ASP A 87 -19.45 -3.39 9.71
C ASP A 87 -19.36 -2.02 10.42
N GLU A 88 -19.34 -2.02 11.75
CA GLU A 88 -19.16 -0.80 12.55
C GLU A 88 -17.81 -0.13 12.29
N ALA A 89 -16.72 -0.92 12.25
CA ALA A 89 -15.39 -0.40 11.93
C ALA A 89 -15.31 0.17 10.51
N ILE A 90 -16.00 -0.45 9.54
CA ILE A 90 -16.11 0.03 8.17
C ILE A 90 -16.81 1.39 8.11
N VAL A 91 -17.97 1.52 8.79
CA VAL A 91 -18.75 2.77 8.82
C VAL A 91 -17.97 3.91 9.48
N VAL A 92 -17.32 3.64 10.62
CA VAL A 92 -16.48 4.63 11.31
C VAL A 92 -15.31 5.09 10.43
N THR A 93 -14.64 4.16 9.75
CA THR A 93 -13.51 4.49 8.86
C THR A 93 -13.96 5.33 7.66
N TYR A 94 -15.11 5.00 7.07
CA TYR A 94 -15.69 5.76 5.97
C TYR A 94 -16.03 7.20 6.38
N ASN A 95 -16.68 7.37 7.54
CA ASN A 95 -17.06 8.70 8.04
C ASN A 95 -15.85 9.57 8.39
N ASN A 96 -14.81 8.99 9.00
CA ASN A 96 -13.58 9.72 9.32
C ASN A 96 -12.83 10.19 8.07
N ASN A 97 -12.88 9.40 6.98
CA ASN A 97 -12.23 9.77 5.73
C ASN A 97 -12.96 10.91 5.01
N ILE A 98 -14.30 10.94 5.09
CA ILE A 98 -15.12 12.07 4.61
C ILE A 98 -14.77 13.34 5.39
N SER A 99 -14.64 13.27 6.71
CA SER A 99 -14.26 14.42 7.53
C SER A 99 -12.87 14.95 7.20
N HIS A 100 -11.89 14.09 6.93
CA HIS A 100 -10.53 14.48 6.56
C HIS A 100 -10.48 15.16 5.17
N SER A 101 -11.17 14.59 4.19
CA SER A 101 -11.20 15.12 2.82
C SER A 101 -11.94 16.46 2.71
N LEU A 102 -12.95 16.70 3.56
CA LEU A 102 -13.63 18.01 3.66
C LEU A 102 -12.76 19.09 4.32
N SER A 103 -11.84 18.74 5.22
CA SER A 103 -10.90 19.69 5.83
C SER A 103 -9.81 20.14 4.84
N GLU A 104 -9.30 19.23 4.01
CA GLU A 104 -8.28 19.55 2.99
C GLU A 104 -8.81 20.46 1.87
N LEU A 105 -10.13 20.45 1.60
CA LEU A 105 -10.78 21.35 0.64
C LEU A 105 -11.04 22.76 1.19
N GLN A 106 -10.90 22.97 2.50
CA GLN A 106 -11.08 24.29 3.14
C GLN A 106 -9.77 25.08 3.29
N ASP A 107 -8.63 24.40 3.28
CA ASP A 107 -7.30 25.04 3.38
C ASP A 107 -6.73 25.49 2.02
N SER A 108 -7.40 25.19 0.90
CA SER A 108 -6.98 25.60 -0.45
C SER A 108 -7.46 26.99 -0.88
N ASP A 109 -8.19 27.71 -0.02
CA ASP A 109 -8.72 29.07 -0.28
C ASP A 109 -8.05 30.17 0.57
N GLN A 110 -6.78 29.99 1.00
CA GLN A 110 -5.97 31.06 1.60
C GLN A 110 -4.72 31.42 0.78
#